data_AF-A0A2D5Z5X7-F1
#
_entry.id   AF-A0A2D5Z5X7-F1
#
_cell.length_a   1.000
_cell.length_b   1.000
_cell.length_c   1.000
_cell.angle_alpha   90.00
_cell.angle_beta   90.00
_cell.angle_gamma   90.00
#
_symmetry.space_group_name_H-M   'P 1'
#
loop_
_entity.id
_entity.type
_entity.pdbx_description
1 polymer ?
#
loop_
_entity_poly.entity_id
_entity_poly.type
_entity_poly.pdbx_seq_one_letter_code
_entity_poly.pdbx_strand_id
1 'polypeptide(L)'
;MVCVGLVLAGCAIGPDVRPATVPAPGGGEGVVELPDILPEGVHEGGFVVSVGDGEGEPAAYSLRPVPSEPGRWRLEIEGWRVSELTRAQDGSVLVVRNVDVRERVAVDYDPPILLVPSAMAAGLPLEGSSRMRVLDAESGAERDAGDCRWRIELVEPAGADGVFELRTTLRIELRLAVADVGIESSYQAGRGLAGERVDRRTRALGLFPMNLLQHYERID
;
A
#
# COMPACT_ATOMS: atom_id res chain seq x y z
N MET A 1 6.04 6.39 30.27
CA MET A 1 6.58 5.52 29.21
C MET A 1 6.21 6.21 27.91
N VAL A 2 7.16 6.90 27.28
CA VAL A 2 6.89 7.87 26.20
C VAL A 2 7.20 7.18 24.88
N CYS A 3 6.18 6.66 24.20
CA CYS A 3 6.29 6.26 22.80
C CYS A 3 6.53 7.53 21.98
N VAL A 4 7.73 7.67 21.43
CA VAL A 4 8.16 8.83 20.65
C VAL A 4 7.46 8.76 19.29
N GLY A 5 6.20 9.17 19.24
CA GLY A 5 5.49 9.51 18.02
C GLY A 5 6.05 10.81 17.47
N LEU A 6 6.62 10.75 16.27
CA LEU A 6 7.41 11.81 15.64
C LEU A 6 6.62 13.14 15.46
N VAL A 7 7.37 14.24 15.53
CA VAL A 7 6.92 15.64 15.66
C VAL A 7 7.65 16.51 14.61
N LEU A 8 6.90 17.32 13.85
CA LEU A 8 7.11 18.68 13.26
C LEU A 8 8.02 19.01 12.03
N ALA A 9 7.34 19.51 10.97
CA ALA A 9 7.42 20.86 10.34
C ALA A 9 8.43 21.21 9.22
N GLY A 10 7.90 21.69 8.08
CA GLY A 10 8.47 22.82 7.31
C GLY A 10 8.31 22.84 5.77
N CYS A 11 7.23 23.47 5.29
CA CYS A 11 7.01 24.21 4.01
C CYS A 11 7.20 23.58 2.59
N ALA A 12 6.10 23.72 1.84
CA ALA A 12 5.77 23.53 0.42
C ALA A 12 6.82 23.82 -0.69
N ILE A 13 6.69 23.10 -1.82
CA ILE A 13 6.34 23.57 -3.19
C ILE A 13 6.26 22.33 -4.12
N GLY A 14 5.18 22.23 -4.92
CA GLY A 14 4.90 21.13 -5.86
C GLY A 14 5.72 21.19 -7.15
N PRO A 15 5.78 20.11 -7.96
CA PRO A 15 4.97 20.10 -9.20
C PRO A 15 4.55 18.71 -9.79
N ASP A 16 3.58 18.79 -10.71
CA ASP A 16 3.28 17.98 -11.91
C ASP A 16 3.71 16.49 -11.95
N VAL A 17 2.71 15.61 -11.83
CA VAL A 17 2.88 14.14 -11.81
C VAL A 17 2.82 13.60 -13.24
N ARG A 18 3.93 13.04 -13.72
CA ARG A 18 3.94 12.13 -14.88
C ARG A 18 4.14 10.70 -14.37
N PRO A 19 3.31 9.72 -14.80
CA PRO A 19 3.58 8.33 -14.48
C PRO A 19 4.97 7.93 -14.98
N ALA A 20 5.64 7.06 -14.23
CA ALA A 20 6.90 6.46 -14.66
C ALA A 20 6.68 5.87 -16.05
N THR A 21 7.45 6.36 -17.03
CA THR A 21 7.35 5.86 -18.40
C THR A 21 7.87 4.43 -18.40
N VAL A 22 6.98 3.46 -18.61
CA VAL A 22 7.39 2.08 -18.87
C VAL A 22 8.33 2.14 -20.08
N PRO A 23 9.61 1.76 -19.94
CA PRO A 23 10.53 1.79 -21.07
C PRO A 23 9.96 0.87 -22.17
N ALA A 24 9.95 1.38 -23.40
CA ALA A 24 9.53 0.60 -24.56
C ALA A 24 10.36 -0.70 -24.63
N PRO A 25 9.74 -1.88 -24.78
CA PRO A 25 10.44 -3.15 -24.66
C PRO A 25 11.43 -3.31 -25.82
N GLY A 26 12.72 -3.24 -25.48
CA GLY A 26 13.79 -3.77 -26.31
C GLY A 26 13.83 -5.28 -26.19
N GLY A 27 13.06 -5.98 -27.02
CA GLY A 27 13.22 -7.42 -27.25
C GLY A 27 12.60 -8.35 -26.19
N GLY A 28 11.39 -8.82 -26.47
CA GLY A 28 11.02 -10.23 -26.27
C GLY A 28 10.75 -10.78 -24.86
N GLU A 29 10.71 -9.97 -23.80
CA GLU A 29 10.17 -10.43 -22.51
C GLU A 29 8.69 -10.05 -22.40
N GLY A 30 7.84 -11.07 -22.21
CA GLY A 30 6.39 -10.96 -22.27
C GLY A 30 5.84 -10.02 -21.20
N VAL A 31 5.17 -8.96 -21.65
CA VAL A 31 4.35 -8.12 -20.79
C VAL A 31 3.11 -8.93 -20.40
N VAL A 32 2.88 -9.07 -19.10
CA VAL A 32 1.73 -9.73 -18.49
C VAL A 32 0.74 -8.64 -18.08
N GLU A 33 -0.46 -8.67 -18.64
CA GLU A 33 -1.57 -7.83 -18.16
C GLU A 33 -2.05 -8.38 -16.82
N LEU A 34 -2.21 -7.50 -15.83
CA LEU A 34 -2.73 -7.87 -14.53
C LEU A 34 -4.25 -7.63 -14.51
N PRO A 35 -5.04 -8.57 -13.97
CA PRO A 35 -6.48 -8.40 -13.84
C PRO A 35 -6.84 -7.18 -12.98
N ASP A 36 -7.94 -6.52 -13.31
CA ASP A 36 -8.51 -5.47 -12.47
C ASP A 36 -8.99 -6.06 -11.14
N ILE A 37 -8.47 -5.53 -10.04
CA ILE A 37 -8.79 -6.01 -8.69
C ILE A 37 -9.99 -5.28 -8.08
N LEU A 38 -10.44 -4.17 -8.67
CA LEU A 38 -11.48 -3.35 -8.10
C LEU A 38 -12.87 -3.84 -8.55
N PRO A 39 -13.76 -4.22 -7.63
CA PRO A 39 -15.11 -4.64 -7.97
C PRO A 39 -15.95 -3.47 -8.51
N GLU A 40 -16.97 -3.80 -9.31
CA GLU A 40 -18.02 -2.85 -9.73
C GLU A 40 -18.90 -2.41 -8.55
N GLY A 41 -19.05 -3.26 -7.54
CA GLY A 41 -19.87 -3.05 -6.35
C GLY A 41 -19.08 -3.16 -5.05
N VAL A 42 -19.78 -3.48 -3.96
CA VAL A 42 -19.16 -3.78 -2.67
C VAL A 42 -18.72 -5.24 -2.67
N HIS A 43 -17.48 -5.50 -2.30
CA HIS A 43 -16.98 -6.84 -1.98
C HIS A 43 -16.62 -6.92 -0.50
N GLU A 44 -17.04 -7.99 0.16
CA GLU A 44 -16.80 -8.24 1.59
C GLU A 44 -16.12 -9.60 1.78
N GLY A 45 -15.39 -9.75 2.87
CA GLY A 45 -14.68 -10.98 3.23
C GLY A 45 -14.12 -10.92 4.64
N GLY A 46 -13.27 -11.88 4.99
CA GLY A 46 -12.60 -11.92 6.28
C GLY A 46 -11.12 -12.29 6.17
N PHE A 47 -10.31 -11.75 7.06
CA PHE A 47 -8.94 -12.19 7.29
C PHE A 47 -8.80 -12.69 8.72
N VAL A 48 -7.81 -13.54 8.95
CA VAL A 48 -7.26 -13.80 10.27
C VAL A 48 -5.81 -13.40 10.26
N VAL A 49 -5.41 -12.70 11.32
CA VAL A 49 -4.00 -12.39 11.54
C VAL A 49 -3.29 -13.70 11.92
N SER A 50 -2.38 -14.17 11.10
CA SER A 50 -1.67 -15.42 11.33
C SER A 50 -0.35 -15.22 12.08
N VAL A 51 0.21 -14.00 12.08
CA VAL A 51 1.41 -13.64 12.84
C VAL A 51 1.37 -12.17 13.22
N GLY A 52 1.80 -11.83 14.45
CA GLY A 52 2.07 -10.45 14.87
C GLY A 52 1.15 -9.94 15.98
N ASP A 53 1.02 -8.62 16.09
CA ASP A 53 0.00 -8.04 16.97
C ASP A 53 -1.38 -8.51 16.49
N GLY A 54 -2.26 -8.92 17.41
CA GLY A 54 -3.58 -9.46 17.10
C GLY A 54 -3.62 -10.86 16.46
N GLU A 55 -2.56 -11.68 16.59
CA GLU A 55 -2.57 -13.07 16.09
C GLU A 55 -3.82 -13.85 16.54
N GLY A 56 -4.46 -14.53 15.58
CA GLY A 56 -5.72 -15.26 15.74
C GLY A 56 -6.98 -14.39 15.69
N GLU A 57 -6.86 -13.05 15.67
CA GLU A 57 -8.02 -12.17 15.58
C GLU A 57 -8.59 -12.17 14.15
N PRO A 58 -9.92 -12.40 13.99
CA PRO A 58 -10.58 -12.17 12.73
C PRO A 58 -10.73 -10.67 12.48
N ALA A 59 -10.62 -10.27 11.22
CA ALA A 59 -10.87 -8.92 10.76
C ALA A 59 -11.79 -8.94 9.55
N ALA A 60 -12.90 -8.22 9.62
CA ALA A 60 -13.77 -8.05 8.46
C ALA A 60 -13.05 -7.19 7.41
N TYR A 61 -13.22 -7.58 6.15
CA TYR A 61 -12.73 -6.85 5.01
C TYR A 61 -13.89 -6.29 4.20
N SER A 62 -13.75 -5.06 3.72
CA SER A 62 -14.63 -4.52 2.70
C SER A 62 -13.84 -3.69 1.68
N LEU A 63 -14.18 -3.86 0.41
CA LEU A 63 -13.71 -3.04 -0.69
C LEU A 63 -14.93 -2.49 -1.42
N ARG A 64 -15.10 -1.17 -1.37
CA ARG A 64 -16.29 -0.49 -1.88
C ARG A 64 -15.95 0.76 -2.68
N PRO A 65 -16.66 1.05 -3.78
CA PRO A 65 -16.57 2.35 -4.42
C PRO A 65 -17.05 3.46 -3.47
N VAL A 66 -16.47 4.65 -3.58
CA VAL A 66 -16.92 5.83 -2.83
C VAL A 66 -18.02 6.52 -3.64
N PRO A 67 -19.29 6.52 -3.20
CA PRO A 67 -20.40 6.98 -4.03
C PRO A 67 -20.31 8.44 -4.49
N SER A 68 -19.67 9.30 -3.68
CA SER A 68 -19.49 10.72 -3.98
C SER A 68 -18.32 11.03 -4.91
N GLU A 69 -17.45 10.05 -5.21
CA GLU A 69 -16.20 10.27 -5.93
C GLU A 69 -15.96 9.14 -6.95
N PRO A 70 -16.45 9.32 -8.20
CA PRO A 70 -16.25 8.34 -9.26
C PRO A 70 -14.76 8.01 -9.45
N GLY A 71 -14.43 6.71 -9.52
CA GLY A 71 -13.04 6.27 -9.64
C GLY A 71 -12.25 6.23 -8.33
N ARG A 72 -12.93 6.39 -7.18
CA ARG A 72 -12.37 6.16 -5.84
C ARG A 72 -12.96 4.92 -5.21
N TRP A 73 -12.12 4.18 -4.51
CA TRP A 73 -12.50 3.03 -3.70
C TRP A 73 -11.96 3.19 -2.28
N ARG A 74 -12.66 2.59 -1.34
CA ARG A 74 -12.22 2.45 0.05
C ARG A 74 -12.05 0.98 0.34
N LEU A 75 -10.82 0.62 0.69
CA LEU A 75 -10.46 -0.67 1.26
C LEU A 75 -10.43 -0.51 2.78
N GLU A 76 -11.11 -1.37 3.50
CA GLU A 76 -11.18 -1.34 4.96
C GLU A 76 -10.96 -2.75 5.50
N ILE A 77 -9.99 -2.89 6.40
CA ILE A 77 -9.77 -4.07 7.23
C ILE A 77 -10.12 -3.62 8.64
N GLU A 78 -11.26 -4.07 9.15
CA GLU A 78 -11.90 -3.56 10.35
C GLU A 78 -10.96 -3.62 11.56
N GLY A 79 -10.78 -2.48 12.24
CA GLY A 79 -9.92 -2.37 13.41
C GLY A 79 -8.40 -2.33 13.11
N TRP A 80 -8.01 -2.39 11.82
CA TRP A 80 -6.61 -2.38 11.40
C TRP A 80 -6.28 -1.18 10.53
N ARG A 81 -6.85 -1.12 9.32
CA ARG A 81 -6.51 -0.07 8.36
C ARG A 81 -7.67 0.31 7.45
N VAL A 82 -7.60 1.54 6.96
CA VAL A 82 -8.42 2.04 5.87
C VAL A 82 -7.49 2.59 4.80
N SER A 83 -7.65 2.16 3.56
CA SER A 83 -6.92 2.65 2.39
C SER A 83 -7.87 3.30 1.40
N GLU A 84 -7.54 4.51 0.97
CA GLU A 84 -8.23 5.21 -0.11
C GLU A 84 -7.48 4.97 -1.42
N LEU A 85 -8.20 4.37 -2.37
CA LEU A 85 -7.66 3.90 -3.63
C LEU A 85 -8.25 4.72 -4.78
N THR A 86 -7.50 4.81 -5.88
CA THR A 86 -7.99 5.35 -7.14
C THR A 86 -7.47 4.60 -8.34
N ARG A 87 -8.22 4.65 -9.44
CA ARG A 87 -7.83 4.04 -10.71
C ARG A 87 -7.18 5.09 -11.61
N ALA A 88 -5.98 4.79 -12.09
CA ALA A 88 -5.30 5.57 -13.11
C ALA A 88 -5.93 5.35 -14.50
N GLN A 89 -5.60 6.21 -15.46
CA GLN A 89 -6.14 6.12 -16.82
C GLN A 89 -5.72 4.84 -17.55
N ASP A 90 -4.57 4.27 -17.20
CA ASP A 90 -4.04 3.03 -17.76
C ASP A 90 -4.62 1.77 -17.08
N GLY A 91 -5.53 1.93 -16.12
CA GLY A 91 -6.14 0.83 -15.36
C GLY A 91 -5.40 0.48 -14.06
N SER A 92 -4.23 1.05 -13.80
CA SER A 92 -3.49 0.80 -12.56
C SER A 92 -4.26 1.27 -11.32
N VAL A 93 -4.08 0.59 -10.20
CA VAL A 93 -4.66 0.97 -8.90
C VAL A 93 -3.59 1.66 -8.07
N LEU A 94 -3.93 2.84 -7.55
CA LEU A 94 -3.04 3.68 -6.74
C LEU A 94 -3.59 3.85 -5.32
N VAL A 95 -2.71 3.91 -4.33
CA VAL A 95 -3.02 4.30 -2.95
C VAL A 95 -2.76 5.78 -2.77
N VAL A 96 -3.79 6.49 -2.32
CA VAL A 96 -3.73 7.95 -2.10
C VAL A 96 -3.53 8.27 -0.64
N ARG A 97 -4.24 7.53 0.22
CA ARG A 97 -4.18 7.68 1.67
C ARG A 97 -4.30 6.33 2.35
N ASN A 98 -3.58 6.16 3.45
CA ASN A 98 -3.76 5.07 4.40
C ASN A 98 -4.07 5.65 5.78
N VAL A 99 -4.91 4.97 6.55
CA VAL A 99 -5.18 5.27 7.94
C VAL A 99 -4.95 3.99 8.74
N ASP A 100 -4.02 4.03 9.67
CA ASP A 100 -3.85 3.01 10.70
C ASP A 100 -4.79 3.33 11.86
N VAL A 101 -5.78 2.46 12.06
CA VAL A 101 -6.84 2.67 13.05
C VAL A 101 -6.31 2.53 14.47
N ARG A 102 -5.34 1.63 14.68
CA ARG A 102 -4.78 1.34 16.01
C ARG A 102 -3.82 2.42 16.45
N GLU A 103 -2.93 2.86 15.55
CA GLU A 103 -1.95 3.91 15.82
C GLU A 103 -2.55 5.32 15.73
N ARG A 104 -3.79 5.45 15.22
CA ARG A 104 -4.47 6.73 14.95
C ARG A 104 -3.61 7.66 14.08
N VAL A 105 -3.01 7.07 13.05
CA VAL A 105 -2.12 7.75 12.10
C VAL A 105 -2.74 7.69 10.72
N ALA A 106 -2.72 8.80 10.01
CA ALA A 106 -2.99 8.82 8.59
C ALA A 106 -1.73 9.16 7.79
N VAL A 107 -1.62 8.60 6.60
CA VAL A 107 -0.49 8.77 5.70
C VAL A 107 -1.02 9.16 4.33
N ASP A 108 -0.65 10.35 3.86
CA ASP A 108 -0.97 10.83 2.52
C ASP A 108 0.25 10.73 1.60
N TYR A 109 -0.01 10.41 0.33
CA TYR A 109 1.01 10.27 -0.71
C TYR A 109 0.79 11.27 -1.85
N ASP A 110 1.86 11.95 -2.24
CA ASP A 110 1.87 12.87 -3.39
C ASP A 110 3.18 12.72 -4.20
N PRO A 111 3.15 12.13 -5.41
CA PRO A 111 1.99 11.49 -6.05
C PRO A 111 1.49 10.23 -5.32
N PRO A 112 0.24 9.78 -5.55
CA PRO A 112 -0.22 8.47 -5.08
C PRO A 112 0.75 7.33 -5.41
N ILE A 113 0.91 6.38 -4.49
CA ILE A 113 1.77 5.21 -4.68
C ILE A 113 1.04 4.16 -5.51
N LEU A 114 1.76 3.49 -6.42
CA LEU A 114 1.23 2.37 -7.19
C LEU A 114 0.97 1.16 -6.28
N LEU A 115 -0.26 0.64 -6.28
CA LEU A 115 -0.62 -0.59 -5.56
C LEU A 115 -0.56 -1.80 -6.50
N VAL A 116 -1.28 -1.71 -7.62
CA VAL A 116 -1.37 -2.76 -8.63
C VAL A 116 -1.21 -2.10 -10.00
N PRO A 117 -0.14 -2.40 -10.76
CA PRO A 117 -0.03 -1.96 -12.15
C PRO A 117 -1.05 -2.67 -13.04
N SER A 118 -1.47 -2.05 -14.14
CA SER A 118 -2.30 -2.73 -15.14
C SER A 118 -1.53 -3.77 -15.96
N ALA A 119 -0.20 -3.64 -16.06
CA ALA A 119 0.66 -4.61 -16.72
C ALA A 119 2.09 -4.57 -16.18
N MET A 120 2.79 -5.71 -16.23
CA MET A 120 4.21 -5.81 -15.85
C MET A 120 4.97 -6.72 -16.81
N ALA A 121 6.22 -6.40 -17.10
CA ALA A 121 7.12 -7.34 -17.75
C ALA A 121 7.62 -8.37 -16.73
N ALA A 122 7.61 -9.66 -17.12
CA ALA A 122 8.05 -10.73 -16.24
C ALA A 122 9.50 -10.53 -15.78
N GLY A 123 9.74 -10.60 -14.47
CA GLY A 123 11.07 -10.43 -13.87
C GLY A 123 11.60 -8.99 -13.85
N LEU A 124 10.87 -8.01 -14.40
CA LEU A 124 11.25 -6.61 -14.36
C LEU A 124 10.44 -5.85 -13.30
N PRO A 125 11.10 -5.24 -12.31
CA PRO A 125 10.44 -4.44 -11.29
C PRO A 125 9.88 -3.14 -11.89
N LEU A 126 8.82 -2.63 -11.28
CA LEU A 126 8.41 -1.24 -11.42
C LEU A 126 8.87 -0.45 -10.20
N GLU A 127 9.31 0.79 -10.42
CA GLU A 127 9.82 1.64 -9.35
C GLU A 127 9.27 3.05 -9.47
N GLY A 128 9.21 3.73 -8.33
CA GLY A 128 8.88 5.14 -8.28
C GLY A 128 9.06 5.74 -6.90
N SER A 129 8.59 6.97 -6.77
CA SER A 129 8.72 7.74 -5.54
C SER A 129 7.50 8.61 -5.29
N SER A 130 7.23 8.84 -4.02
CA SER A 130 6.18 9.73 -3.54
C SER A 130 6.72 10.56 -2.38
N ARG A 131 6.25 11.80 -2.23
CA ARG A 131 6.32 12.47 -0.94
C ARG A 131 5.26 11.88 -0.03
N MET A 132 5.56 11.78 1.25
CA MET A 132 4.69 11.21 2.25
C MET A 132 4.47 12.22 3.37
N ARG A 133 3.22 12.36 3.81
CA ARG A 133 2.87 13.16 5.00
C ARG A 133 2.21 12.26 6.03
N VAL A 134 2.70 12.32 7.26
CA VAL A 134 2.17 11.57 8.39
C VAL A 134 1.36 12.53 9.23
N LEU A 135 0.08 12.21 9.44
CA LEU A 135 -0.89 13.04 10.12
C LEU A 135 -1.46 12.29 11.32
N ASP A 136 -1.89 13.06 12.32
CA ASP A 136 -2.82 12.59 13.32
C ASP A 136 -4.19 12.33 12.67
N ALA A 137 -4.72 11.11 12.80
CA ALA A 137 -5.93 10.73 12.07
C ALA A 137 -7.20 11.48 12.55
N GLU A 138 -7.22 11.98 13.79
CA GLU A 138 -8.39 12.62 14.39
C GLU A 138 -8.40 14.14 14.14
N SER A 139 -7.28 14.81 14.43
CA SER A 139 -7.12 16.25 14.29
C SER A 139 -6.65 16.71 12.91
N GLY A 140 -6.08 15.79 12.11
CA GLY A 140 -5.43 16.11 10.83
C GLY A 140 -4.11 16.88 10.98
N ALA A 141 -3.63 17.09 12.21
CA ALA A 141 -2.38 17.79 12.46
C ALA A 141 -1.20 16.98 11.90
N GLU A 142 -0.28 17.66 11.21
CA GLU A 142 0.90 17.02 10.66
C GLU A 142 1.86 16.61 11.79
N ARG A 143 2.17 15.31 11.82
CA ARG A 143 3.14 14.71 12.74
C ARG A 143 4.53 14.67 12.12
N ASP A 144 4.63 14.32 10.84
CA ASP A 144 5.91 14.20 10.13
C ASP A 144 5.74 14.25 8.60
N ALA A 145 6.85 14.31 7.87
CA ALA A 145 6.89 14.20 6.42
C ALA A 145 8.22 13.60 5.93
N GLY A 146 8.21 13.06 4.72
CA GLY A 146 9.39 12.44 4.14
C GLY A 146 9.20 11.98 2.71
N ASP A 147 10.20 11.26 2.21
CA ASP A 147 10.16 10.64 0.89
C ASP A 147 9.90 9.14 1.04
N CYS A 148 9.09 8.59 0.14
CA CYS A 148 8.83 7.16 0.03
C CYS A 148 9.28 6.71 -1.37
N ARG A 149 10.26 5.81 -1.40
CA ARG A 149 10.65 5.10 -2.62
C ARG A 149 10.01 3.73 -2.60
N TRP A 150 9.42 3.33 -3.71
CA TRP A 150 8.72 2.07 -3.83
C TRP A 150 9.22 1.26 -5.02
N ARG A 151 9.13 -0.05 -4.88
CA ARG A 151 9.45 -1.03 -5.91
C ARG A 151 8.47 -2.18 -5.85
N ILE A 152 7.91 -2.57 -7.00
CA ILE A 152 6.92 -3.64 -7.15
C ILE A 152 7.47 -4.71 -8.08
N GLU A 153 7.35 -5.96 -7.68
CA GLU A 153 7.77 -7.14 -8.44
C GLU A 153 6.58 -8.11 -8.56
N LEU A 154 6.37 -8.65 -9.76
CA LEU A 154 5.43 -9.77 -9.95
C LEU A 154 6.11 -11.05 -9.45
N VAL A 155 5.54 -11.65 -8.40
CA VAL A 155 6.03 -12.90 -7.82
C VAL A 155 5.44 -14.08 -8.57
N GLU A 156 4.12 -14.10 -8.70
CA GLU A 156 3.38 -15.14 -9.41
C GLU A 156 2.30 -14.51 -10.30
N PRO A 157 2.29 -14.78 -11.62
CA PRO A 157 1.22 -14.32 -12.51
C PRO A 157 -0.10 -15.02 -12.18
N ALA A 158 -1.21 -14.46 -12.65
CA ALA A 158 -2.53 -15.01 -12.39
C ALA A 158 -2.66 -16.47 -12.86
N GLY A 159 -2.95 -17.38 -11.92
CA GLY A 159 -3.21 -18.79 -12.19
C GLY A 159 -4.65 -19.05 -12.68
N ALA A 160 -5.04 -20.33 -12.68
CA ALA A 160 -6.40 -20.74 -13.08
C ALA A 160 -7.50 -20.27 -12.11
N ASP A 161 -7.14 -19.97 -10.87
CA ASP A 161 -8.00 -19.41 -9.82
C ASP A 161 -8.12 -17.87 -9.90
N GLY A 162 -7.38 -17.25 -10.82
CA GLY A 162 -7.35 -15.80 -11.02
C GLY A 162 -6.64 -15.03 -9.90
N VAL A 163 -5.82 -15.71 -9.08
CA VAL A 163 -5.00 -15.09 -8.04
C VAL A 163 -3.60 -14.83 -8.56
N PHE A 164 -3.08 -13.64 -8.32
CA PHE A 164 -1.70 -13.25 -8.63
C PHE A 164 -1.04 -12.60 -7.42
N GLU A 165 0.29 -12.64 -7.38
CA GLU A 165 1.08 -12.19 -6.24
C GLU A 165 2.06 -11.08 -6.61
N LEU A 166 2.05 -10.02 -5.80
CA LEU A 166 2.98 -8.90 -5.90
C LEU A 166 3.82 -8.81 -4.65
N ARG A 167 5.11 -8.51 -4.83
CA ARG A 167 6.00 -8.06 -3.76
C ARG A 167 6.26 -6.57 -3.92
N THR A 168 5.87 -5.80 -2.92
CA THR A 168 6.15 -4.37 -2.82
C THR A 168 7.16 -4.11 -1.72
N THR A 169 8.20 -3.34 -2.03
CA THR A 169 9.14 -2.83 -1.03
C THR A 169 9.03 -1.32 -0.98
N LEU A 170 8.88 -0.78 0.22
CA LEU A 170 8.85 0.64 0.50
C LEU A 170 10.07 1.00 1.35
N ARG A 171 10.79 2.03 0.93
CA ARG A 171 11.80 2.70 1.73
C ARG A 171 11.33 4.10 2.02
N ILE A 172 11.02 4.33 3.29
CA ILE A 172 10.45 5.58 3.78
C ILE A 172 11.51 6.31 4.58
N GLU A 173 11.87 7.51 4.14
CA GLU A 173 12.86 8.38 4.76
C GLU A 173 12.14 9.58 5.37
N LEU A 174 11.90 9.47 6.67
CA LEU A 174 11.31 10.50 7.52
C LEU A 174 12.41 11.37 8.14
N ARG A 175 12.00 12.48 8.76
CA ARG A 175 12.95 13.44 9.35
C ARG A 175 13.89 12.82 10.38
N LEU A 176 13.38 11.94 11.24
CA LEU A 176 14.15 11.30 12.33
C LEU A 176 14.10 9.77 12.26
N ALA A 177 13.63 9.19 11.16
CA ALA A 177 13.52 7.75 11.03
C ALA A 177 13.65 7.28 9.59
N VAL A 178 14.11 6.04 9.42
CA VAL A 178 14.00 5.32 8.16
C VAL A 178 13.21 4.05 8.42
N ALA A 179 12.17 3.82 7.64
CA ALA A 179 11.43 2.56 7.67
C ALA A 179 11.62 1.82 6.35
N ASP A 180 11.99 0.54 6.45
CA ASP A 180 11.99 -0.39 5.34
C ASP A 180 10.79 -1.32 5.55
N VAL A 181 9.87 -1.36 4.57
CA VAL A 181 8.64 -2.16 4.61
C VAL A 181 8.65 -3.11 3.42
N GLY A 182 8.54 -4.41 3.68
CA GLY A 182 8.25 -5.44 2.67
C GLY A 182 6.78 -5.84 2.78
N ILE A 183 6.10 -5.90 1.65
CA ILE A 183 4.70 -6.29 1.55
C ILE A 183 4.60 -7.37 0.48
N GLU A 184 4.10 -8.54 0.82
CA GLU A 184 3.70 -9.57 -0.15
C GLU A 184 2.18 -9.62 -0.15
N SER A 185 1.57 -9.39 -1.30
CA SER A 185 0.11 -9.30 -1.43
C SER A 185 -0.37 -10.22 -2.53
N SER A 186 -1.37 -11.03 -2.21
CA SER A 186 -2.09 -11.85 -3.19
C SER A 186 -3.40 -11.15 -3.52
N TYR A 187 -3.73 -11.02 -4.81
CA TYR A 187 -4.93 -10.34 -5.29
C TYR A 187 -5.77 -11.26 -6.17
N GLN A 188 -7.09 -11.12 -6.09
CA GLN A 188 -8.04 -11.82 -6.94
C GLN A 188 -8.83 -10.83 -7.81
N ALA A 189 -8.94 -11.16 -9.10
CA ALA A 189 -9.69 -10.35 -10.07
C ALA A 189 -11.11 -10.03 -9.59
N GLY A 190 -11.48 -8.75 -9.63
CA GLY A 190 -12.80 -8.25 -9.21
C GLY A 190 -13.16 -8.44 -7.73
N ARG A 191 -12.23 -8.89 -6.88
CA ARG A 191 -12.46 -9.14 -5.44
C ARG A 191 -11.45 -8.41 -4.55
N GLY A 192 -10.32 -7.96 -5.10
CA GLY A 192 -9.33 -7.21 -4.36
C GLY A 192 -8.35 -8.13 -3.63
N LEU A 193 -8.04 -7.80 -2.38
CA LEU A 193 -7.03 -8.48 -1.59
C LEU A 193 -7.48 -9.90 -1.20
N ALA A 194 -6.61 -10.88 -1.42
CA ALA A 194 -6.78 -12.27 -1.03
C ALA A 194 -5.80 -12.70 0.07
N GLY A 195 -4.69 -11.99 0.27
CA GLY A 195 -3.72 -12.28 1.33
C GLY A 195 -2.72 -11.13 1.46
N GLU A 196 -2.16 -10.91 2.64
CA GLU A 196 -1.11 -9.91 2.81
C GLU A 196 -0.13 -10.27 3.94
N ARG A 197 1.15 -10.21 3.62
CA ARG A 197 2.23 -10.28 4.60
C ARG A 197 2.97 -8.97 4.64
N VAL A 198 3.20 -8.43 5.84
CA VAL A 198 3.91 -7.17 6.05
C VAL A 198 5.09 -7.35 7.00
N ASP A 199 6.30 -7.16 6.48
CA ASP A 199 7.54 -7.14 7.22
C ASP A 199 8.01 -5.68 7.38
N ARG A 200 8.09 -5.15 8.61
CA ARG A 200 8.45 -3.73 8.87
C ARG A 200 9.70 -3.62 9.76
N ARG A 201 10.67 -2.83 9.32
CA ARG A 201 11.87 -2.48 10.11
C ARG A 201 12.02 -0.98 10.19
N THR A 202 11.98 -0.44 11.41
CA THR A 202 12.10 1.01 11.64
C THR A 202 13.37 1.33 12.41
N ARG A 203 14.13 2.28 11.88
CA ARG A 203 15.37 2.81 12.47
C ARG A 203 15.18 4.28 12.79
N ALA A 204 15.01 4.62 14.07
CA ALA A 204 15.03 6.01 14.52
C ALA A 204 16.48 6.51 14.65
N LEU A 205 16.76 7.71 14.16
CA LEU A 205 18.08 8.33 14.28
C LEU A 205 18.40 8.58 15.76
N GLY A 206 19.44 7.92 16.26
CA GLY A 206 19.89 8.03 17.66
C GLY A 206 19.31 7.00 18.63
N LEU A 207 18.52 6.03 18.16
CA LEU A 207 17.99 4.92 18.96
C LEU A 207 18.22 3.56 18.25
N PHE A 208 18.08 2.45 19.00
CA PHE A 208 18.20 1.10 18.46
C PHE A 208 17.04 0.78 17.49
N PRO A 209 17.26 -0.04 16.45
CA PRO A 209 16.20 -0.47 15.52
C PRO A 209 15.07 -1.21 16.23
N MET A 210 13.83 -0.96 15.82
CA MET A 210 12.66 -1.78 16.20
C MET A 210 12.19 -2.58 14.99
N ASN A 211 11.98 -3.89 15.18
CA ASN A 211 11.47 -4.80 14.15
C ASN A 211 10.03 -5.18 14.50
N LEU A 212 9.11 -5.07 13.53
CA LEU A 212 7.74 -5.57 13.64
C LEU A 212 7.45 -6.49 12.45
N LEU A 213 6.88 -7.66 12.73
CA LEU A 213 6.42 -8.61 11.73
C LEU A 213 4.90 -8.80 11.86
N GLN A 214 4.16 -8.72 10.77
CA GLN A 214 2.73 -8.98 10.74
C GLN A 214 2.29 -9.76 9.49
N HIS A 215 1.38 -10.71 9.63
CA HIS A 215 0.88 -11.57 8.55
C HIS A 215 -0.63 -11.73 8.64
N TYR A 216 -1.33 -11.57 7.51
CA TYR A 216 -2.77 -11.73 7.34
C TYR A 216 -3.05 -12.81 6.31
N GLU A 217 -3.81 -13.82 6.70
CA GLU A 217 -4.33 -14.85 5.80
C GLU A 217 -5.84 -14.69 5.66
N ARG A 218 -6.37 -14.78 4.44
CA ARG A 218 -7.82 -14.71 4.22
C ARG A 218 -8.48 -16.00 4.66
N ILE A 219 -9.66 -15.88 5.26
CA ILE A 219 -10.56 -16.99 5.49
C ILE A 219 -11.80 -16.77 4.62
N ASP A 220 -12.09 -17.75 3.78
CA ASP A 220 -13.27 -17.76 2.92
C ASP A 220 -14.59 -17.90 3.70
#